data_AF-Q9KGC4-F1
#
_entry.id   AF-Q9KGC4-F1
#
_cell.length_a   1.000
_cell.length_b   1.000
_cell.length_c   1.000
_cell.angle_alpha   90.00
_cell.angle_beta   90.00
_cell.angle_gamma   90.00
#
_symmetry.space_group_name_H-M   'P 1'
#
loop_
_entity.id
_entity.type
_entity.pdbx_description
1 polymer ?
#
loop_
_entity_poly.entity_id
_entity_poly.type
_entity_poly.pdbx_seq_one_letter_code
_entity_poly.pdbx_strand_id
1 'polypeptide(L)' 'MSTANLEERLATLKADYIKYQGDLEKVESTGGDGGPIERQLCQLEEEIQKIREEIRSNG' A
#
# COMPACT_ATOMS: atom_id res chain seq x y z
N MET A 1 13.83 14.45 -1.73
CA MET A 1 12.62 14.60 -0.88
C MET A 1 13.08 14.78 0.56
N SER A 2 12.31 15.47 1.39
CA SER A 2 12.57 15.50 2.84
C SER A 2 12.03 14.23 3.49
N THR A 3 12.60 13.82 4.63
CA THR A 3 12.10 12.68 5.42
C THR A 3 10.63 12.85 5.78
N ALA A 4 10.20 14.07 6.11
CA ALA A 4 8.79 14.40 6.36
C ALA A 4 7.87 14.11 5.15
N ASN A 5 8.32 14.39 3.92
CA ASN A 5 7.52 14.09 2.73
C ASN A 5 7.47 12.59 2.42
N LEU A 6 8.54 11.85 2.74
CA LEU A 6 8.54 10.39 2.64
C LEU A 6 7.59 9.75 3.67
N GLU A 7 7.53 10.29 4.90
CA GLU A 7 6.59 9.84 5.93
C GLU A 7 5.13 10.12 5.57
N GLU A 8 4.85 11.29 4.99
CA GLU A 8 3.53 11.64 4.47
C GLU A 8 3.12 10.66 3.35
N ARG A 9 4.01 10.42 2.38
CA ARG A 9 3.75 9.46 1.31
C ARG A 9 3.53 8.04 1.86
N LEU A 10 4.32 7.62 2.84
CA LEU A 10 4.16 6.32 3.50
C LEU A 10 2.80 6.19 4.20
N ALA A 11 2.31 7.27 4.83
CA ALA A 11 1.00 7.29 5.46
C ALA A 11 -0.12 7.12 4.43
N THR A 12 -0.03 7.82 3.29
CA THR A 12 -0.98 7.69 2.18
C THR A 12 -0.99 6.26 1.61
N LEU A 13 0.18 5.69 1.31
CA LEU A 13 0.28 4.32 0.77
C LEU A 13 -0.33 3.28 1.73
N LYS A 14 -0.15 3.45 3.04
CA LYS A 14 -0.77 2.57 4.05
C LYS A 14 -2.29 2.73 4.11
N ALA A 15 -2.80 3.95 3.98
CA ALA A 15 -4.24 4.21 3.94
C ALA A 15 -4.88 3.56 2.71
N ASP A 16 -4.22 3.66 1.55
CA ASP A 16 -4.64 3.00 0.32
C ASP A 16 -4.62 1.47 0.48
N TYR A 17 -3.56 0.90 1.07
CA TYR A 17 -3.49 -0.54 1.34
C TYR A 17 -4.68 -1.05 2.15
N ILE A 18 -5.03 -0.36 3.25
CA ILE A 18 -6.17 -0.73 4.10
C ILE A 18 -7.48 -0.68 3.30
N LYS A 19 -7.64 0.34 2.44
CA LYS A 19 -8.82 0.46 1.59
C LYS A 19 -8.93 -0.70 0.59
N TYR A 20 -7.85 -1.01 -0.13
CA TYR A 20 -7.84 -2.11 -1.10
C TYR A 20 -8.05 -3.46 -0.42
N GLN A 21 -7.53 -3.67 0.80
CA GLN A 21 -7.79 -4.87 1.57
C GLN A 21 -9.27 -5.03 1.92
N GLY A 22 -9.93 -3.95 2.35
CA GLY A 22 -11.38 -3.97 2.60
C GLY A 22 -12.21 -4.16 1.32
N ASP A 23 -11.73 -3.67 0.18
CA ASP A 23 -12.39 -3.90 -1.10
C ASP A 23 -12.19 -5.33 -1.61
N LEU A 24 -11.02 -5.94 -1.33
CA LEU A 24 -10.76 -7.37 -1.58
C LEU A 24 -11.76 -8.25 -0.82
N GLU A 25 -11.89 -8.04 0.50
CA GLU A 25 -12.82 -8.80 1.34
C GLU A 25 -14.26 -8.71 0.80
N LYS A 26 -14.70 -7.52 0.36
CA LYS A 26 -16.03 -7.35 -0.24
C LYS A 26 -16.17 -8.15 -1.53
N VAL A 27 -15.20 -8.06 -2.44
CA VAL A 27 -15.24 -8.78 -3.72
C VAL A 27 -15.30 -10.29 -3.48
N GLU A 28 -14.43 -10.81 -2.63
CA GLU A 28 -14.40 -12.23 -2.28
C GLU A 28 -15.69 -12.69 -1.57
N SER A 29 -16.27 -11.86 -0.69
CA SER A 29 -17.53 -12.17 -0.01
C SER A 29 -18.72 -12.32 -0.96
N THR A 30 -18.64 -11.72 -2.15
CA THR A 30 -19.66 -11.85 -3.20
C THR A 30 -19.34 -12.93 -4.24
N GLY A 31 -18.24 -13.67 -4.05
CA GLY A 31 -17.74 -14.68 -4.99
C GLY A 31 -17.09 -14.09 -6.24
N GLY A 32 -16.71 -12.81 -6.21
CA GLY A 32 -15.99 -12.15 -7.31
C GLY A 32 -14.50 -12.51 -7.34
N ASP A 33 -13.85 -12.24 -8.48
CA ASP A 33 -12.41 -12.43 -8.64
C ASP A 33 -11.62 -11.29 -7.96
N GLY A 34 -10.93 -11.61 -6.86
CA GLY A 34 -10.07 -10.70 -6.11
C GLY A 34 -8.70 -10.45 -6.74
N GLY A 35 -8.27 -11.23 -7.73
CA GLY A 35 -6.93 -11.20 -8.29
C GLY A 35 -6.46 -9.82 -8.80
N PRO A 36 -7.30 -8.97 -9.40
CA PRO A 36 -6.93 -7.60 -9.73
C PRO A 36 -6.56 -6.75 -8.50
N ILE A 37 -7.29 -6.90 -7.40
CA ILE A 37 -7.05 -6.15 -6.15
C ILE A 37 -5.80 -6.68 -5.45
N GLU A 38 -5.59 -7.99 -5.41
CA GLU A 38 -4.36 -8.59 -4.89
C GLU A 38 -3.12 -8.05 -5.60
N ARG A 39 -3.17 -7.90 -6.94
CA ARG A 39 -2.06 -7.28 -7.69
C ARG A 39 -1.79 -5.84 -7.27
N GLN A 40 -2.82 -5.06 -6.97
CA GLN A 40 -2.64 -3.69 -6.46
C GLN A 40 -2.05 -3.70 -5.05
N LEU A 41 -2.47 -4.61 -4.18
CA LEU A 41 -1.91 -4.77 -2.84
C LEU A 41 -0.42 -5.12 -2.89
N CYS A 42 0.00 -6.04 -3.75
CA CYS A 42 1.43 -6.36 -3.93
C CYS A 42 2.25 -5.14 -4.38
N GLN A 43 1.71 -4.33 -5.31
CA GLN A 43 2.38 -3.10 -5.77
C GLN A 43 2.52 -2.08 -4.63
N LEU A 44 1.47 -1.92 -3.81
CA LEU A 44 1.51 -1.05 -2.64
C LEU A 44 2.53 -1.54 -1.61
N GLU A 45 2.64 -2.85 -1.37
CA GLU A 45 3.64 -3.43 -0.47
C GLU A 45 5.08 -3.14 -0.93
N GLU A 46 5.36 -3.31 -2.22
CA GLU A 46 6.66 -2.98 -2.80
C GLU A 46 6.98 -1.49 -2.67
N GLU A 47 6.02 -0.60 -2.92
CA GLU A 47 6.22 0.84 -2.75
C GLU A 47 6.44 1.24 -1.29
N ILE A 48 5.65 0.68 -0.37
CA ILE A 48 5.80 0.89 1.08
C ILE A 48 7.19 0.46 1.53
N GLN A 49 7.68 -0.69 1.05
CA GLN A 49 9.01 -1.18 1.36
C GLN A 49 10.09 -0.19 0.88
N LYS A 50 10.02 0.23 -0.39
CA LYS A 50 10.97 1.20 -0.96
C LYS A 50 11.03 2.50 -0.15
N ILE A 51 9.87 3.06 0.20
CA ILE A 51 9.82 4.30 1.00
C ILE A 51 10.41 4.10 2.41
N ARG A 52 10.20 2.96 3.05
CA ARG A 52 10.83 2.65 4.35
C ARG A 52 12.35 2.56 4.24
N GLU A 53 12.86 2.01 3.15
CA GLU A 53 14.30 1.93 2.88
C GLU A 53 14.89 3.33 2.61
N GLU A 54 14.19 4.17 1.87
CA GLU A 54 14.57 5.57 1.64
C GLU A 54 14.58 6.39 2.93
N ILE A 55 13.56 6.25 3.80
CA ILE A 55 13.52 6.91 5.10
C ILE A 55 14.72 6.48 5.96
N ARG A 56 14.99 5.17 6.02
CA ARG A 56 16.13 4.64 6.79
C ARG A 56 17.47 5.15 6.27
N SER A 57 17.60 5.31 4.95
CA SER A 57 18.84 5.77 4.33
C SER A 57 19.05 7.29 4.44
N ASN A 58 17.98 8.04 4.69
CA ASN A 58 17.99 9.50 4.83
C ASN A 58 17.96 9.98 6.31
N GLY A 59 17.92 9.05 7.28
CA GLY A 59 17.97 9.33 8.72
C GLY A 59 19.33 9.01 9.31
#